data_AF-A0A3M0L8H9-F1
#
_entry.id   AF-A0A3M0L8H9-F1
#
_cell.length_a   1.000
_cell.length_b   1.000
_cell.length_c   1.000
_cell.angle_alpha   90.00
_cell.angle_beta   90.00
_cell.angle_gamma   90.00
#
_symmetry.space_group_name_H-M   'P 1'
#
loop_
_entity.id
_entity.type
_entity.pdbx_description
1 polymer ?
#
loop_
_entity_poly.entity_id
_entity_poly.type
_entity_poly.pdbx_seq_one_letter_code
_entity_poly.pdbx_strand_id
1 'polypeptide(L)'
;MPFRRWWALTELRGAVGKYGLGSAEVMQVLCYFNASPLMPFDIQILARTLFPPVEYDFFEHKWTQLAVRAVERNRTLGQGDPRRMVNTDMLMGIGNYTRADGQAGFEPLIQEQCQQTGMAALVQTLQLATPQQSFATIVQGVDEPFLHFAGWLTAAVEKQDEDRLREDGGFGSTGPPQVRWTAVLTKDRPETLCTVSMVGATPSEIHLCGLLDTGADVSVLSLAVWPPQWPLTLAKTSSRA
;
A
#
# COMPACT_ATOMS: atom_id res chain seq x y z
N MET A 1 -31.96 6.65 14.68
CA MET A 1 -32.72 6.62 13.41
C MET A 1 -32.06 5.62 12.45
N PRO A 2 -32.50 4.36 12.35
CA PRO A 2 -31.74 3.30 11.65
C PRO A 2 -32.15 3.09 10.17
N PHE A 3 -33.24 3.68 9.70
CA PHE A 3 -33.84 3.31 8.41
C PHE A 3 -33.11 3.79 7.13
N ARG A 4 -32.15 4.72 7.20
CA ARG A 4 -31.47 5.22 5.98
C ARG A 4 -30.25 4.39 5.54
N ARG A 5 -29.75 3.45 6.36
CA ARG A 5 -28.47 2.75 6.11
C ARG A 5 -28.62 1.33 5.55
N TRP A 6 -29.77 0.68 5.74
CA TRP A 6 -29.96 -0.71 5.29
C TRP A 6 -29.88 -0.86 3.75
N TRP A 7 -30.50 0.06 3.01
CA TRP A 7 -30.41 0.08 1.54
C TRP A 7 -28.95 0.21 1.06
N ALA A 8 -28.19 1.12 1.66
CA ALA A 8 -26.79 1.32 1.30
C ALA A 8 -25.91 0.10 1.63
N LEU A 9 -26.25 -0.68 2.68
CA LEU A 9 -25.57 -1.95 3.00
C LEU A 9 -25.87 -3.03 1.95
N THR A 10 -27.12 -3.11 1.48
CA THR A 10 -27.47 -4.04 0.39
C THR A 10 -26.81 -3.65 -0.92
N GLU A 11 -26.68 -2.35 -1.19
CA GLU A 11 -25.98 -1.82 -2.36
C GLU A 11 -24.48 -2.10 -2.28
N LEU A 12 -23.86 -1.92 -1.10
CA LEU A 12 -22.46 -2.27 -0.85
C LEU A 12 -22.19 -3.77 -1.07
N ARG A 13 -23.04 -4.64 -0.51
CA ARG A 13 -22.92 -6.10 -0.71
C ARG A 13 -23.09 -6.48 -2.18
N GLY A 14 -24.05 -5.86 -2.88
CA GLY A 14 -24.25 -6.06 -4.31
C GLY A 14 -23.03 -5.62 -5.13
N ALA A 15 -22.44 -4.47 -4.79
CA ALA A 15 -21.24 -3.96 -5.43
C ALA A 15 -20.03 -4.89 -5.21
N VAL A 16 -19.81 -5.35 -3.98
CA VAL A 16 -18.73 -6.30 -3.68
C VAL A 16 -18.90 -7.60 -4.47
N GLY A 17 -20.11 -8.16 -4.53
CA GLY A 17 -20.39 -9.37 -5.30
C GLY A 17 -20.21 -9.21 -6.82
N LYS A 18 -20.43 -8.00 -7.34
CA LYS A 18 -20.38 -7.71 -8.79
C LYS A 18 -19.01 -7.23 -9.27
N TYR A 19 -18.29 -6.46 -8.47
CA TYR A 19 -17.07 -5.75 -8.87
C TYR A 19 -15.83 -6.15 -8.05
N GLY A 20 -16.01 -6.84 -6.92
CA GLY A 20 -14.92 -7.23 -6.02
C GLY A 20 -14.58 -6.18 -4.96
N LEU A 21 -13.92 -6.61 -3.88
CA LEU A 21 -13.64 -5.79 -2.68
C LEU A 21 -12.79 -4.53 -2.94
N GLY A 22 -11.89 -4.57 -3.92
CA GLY A 22 -10.97 -3.47 -4.26
C GLY A 22 -11.45 -2.51 -5.34
N SER A 23 -12.69 -2.65 -5.82
CA SER A 23 -13.16 -1.90 -6.98
C SER A 23 -13.41 -0.42 -6.66
N ALA A 24 -13.34 0.44 -7.68
CA ALA A 24 -13.63 1.86 -7.54
C ALA A 24 -15.08 2.10 -7.06
N GLU A 25 -16.01 1.24 -7.47
CA GLU A 25 -17.42 1.28 -7.07
C GLU A 25 -17.59 0.97 -5.58
N VAL A 26 -16.89 -0.04 -5.06
CA VAL A 26 -16.91 -0.35 -3.61
C VAL A 26 -16.32 0.80 -2.81
N MET A 27 -15.22 1.39 -3.29
CA MET A 27 -14.61 2.58 -2.67
C MET A 27 -15.54 3.80 -2.70
N GLN A 28 -16.32 4.00 -3.76
CA GLN A 28 -17.26 5.10 -3.86
C GLN A 28 -18.43 4.96 -2.88
N VAL A 29 -18.95 3.75 -2.70
CA VAL A 29 -20.00 3.49 -1.69
C VAL A 29 -19.44 3.68 -0.28
N LEU A 30 -18.20 3.28 -0.01
CA LEU A 30 -17.52 3.54 1.26
C LEU A 30 -17.31 5.03 1.53
N CYS A 31 -16.92 5.81 0.52
CA CYS A 31 -16.83 7.27 0.62
C CYS A 31 -18.18 7.91 0.98
N TYR A 32 -19.28 7.40 0.41
CA TYR A 32 -20.63 7.83 0.77
C TYR A 32 -20.95 7.57 2.25
N PHE A 33 -20.61 6.38 2.76
CA PHE A 33 -20.77 6.08 4.19
C PHE A 33 -19.90 6.97 5.08
N ASN A 34 -18.66 7.24 4.66
CA ASN A 34 -17.72 8.08 5.40
C ASN A 34 -18.13 9.57 5.44
N ALA A 35 -18.99 10.02 4.52
CA ALA A 35 -19.51 11.38 4.52
C ALA A 35 -20.47 11.67 5.69
N SER A 36 -20.93 10.64 6.39
CA SER A 36 -21.75 10.77 7.61
C SER A 36 -20.98 10.27 8.83
N PRO A 37 -21.29 10.78 10.04
CA PRO A 37 -20.68 10.26 11.25
C PRO A 37 -21.00 8.77 11.45
N LEU A 38 -19.95 7.95 11.57
CA LEU A 38 -20.05 6.52 11.83
C LEU A 38 -19.56 6.21 13.23
N MET A 39 -20.38 5.52 14.01
CA MET A 39 -19.96 5.02 15.31
C MET A 39 -19.22 3.69 15.16
N PRO A 40 -18.38 3.29 16.12
CA PRO A 40 -17.69 2.00 16.07
C PRO A 40 -18.62 0.82 15.76
N PHE A 41 -19.84 0.81 16.30
CA PHE A 41 -20.86 -0.19 16.00
C PHE A 41 -21.23 -0.27 14.51
N ASP A 42 -21.40 0.90 13.86
CA ASP A 42 -21.69 0.97 12.42
C ASP A 42 -20.52 0.42 11.61
N ILE A 43 -19.29 0.76 11.99
CA ILE A 43 -18.07 0.32 11.30
C ILE A 43 -17.89 -1.19 11.44
N GLN A 44 -18.14 -1.76 12.62
CA GLN A 44 -18.14 -3.22 12.80
C GLN A 44 -19.19 -3.91 11.94
N ILE A 45 -20.39 -3.34 11.82
CA ILE A 45 -21.43 -3.88 10.92
C ILE A 45 -20.98 -3.82 9.46
N LEU A 46 -20.40 -2.69 9.04
CA LEU A 46 -19.85 -2.53 7.68
C LEU A 46 -18.77 -3.58 7.41
N ALA A 47 -17.79 -3.72 8.31
CA ALA A 47 -16.72 -4.70 8.18
C ALA A 47 -17.23 -6.13 8.10
N ARG A 48 -18.17 -6.53 8.98
CA ARG A 48 -18.80 -7.87 8.93
C ARG A 48 -19.63 -8.11 7.68
N THR A 49 -20.13 -7.04 7.06
CA THR A 49 -20.90 -7.13 5.80
C THR A 49 -19.98 -7.27 4.58
N LEU A 50 -18.81 -6.64 4.64
CA LEU A 50 -17.81 -6.60 3.57
C LEU A 50 -16.94 -7.84 3.56
N PHE A 51 -16.39 -8.21 4.72
CA PHE A 51 -15.30 -9.17 4.80
C PHE A 51 -15.81 -10.55 5.18
N PRO A 52 -15.34 -11.61 4.49
CA PRO A 52 -15.41 -12.96 5.01
C PRO A 52 -14.61 -13.08 6.33
N PRO A 53 -14.78 -14.17 7.10
CA PRO A 53 -14.20 -14.28 8.44
C PRO A 53 -12.68 -14.05 8.50
N VAL A 54 -11.93 -14.55 7.50
CA VAL A 54 -10.47 -14.42 7.47
C VAL A 54 -10.03 -12.97 7.28
N GLU A 55 -10.64 -12.27 6.32
CA GLU A 55 -10.39 -10.84 6.05
C GLU A 55 -10.86 -9.96 7.21
N TYR A 56 -11.93 -10.37 7.92
CA TYR A 56 -12.41 -9.67 9.10
C TYR A 56 -11.38 -9.73 10.25
N ASP A 57 -10.67 -10.85 10.45
CA ASP A 57 -9.59 -10.95 11.44
C ASP A 57 -8.44 -9.95 11.12
N PHE A 58 -8.08 -9.80 9.84
CA PHE A 58 -7.10 -8.80 9.41
C PHE A 58 -7.59 -7.37 9.68
N PHE A 59 -8.87 -7.11 9.45
CA PHE A 59 -9.49 -5.83 9.78
C PHE A 59 -9.42 -5.52 11.28
N GLU A 60 -9.82 -6.46 12.14
CA GLU A 60 -9.77 -6.26 13.59
C GLU A 60 -8.34 -6.00 14.07
N HIS A 61 -7.36 -6.73 13.52
CA HIS A 61 -5.96 -6.51 13.82
C HIS A 61 -5.49 -5.12 13.41
N LYS A 62 -5.80 -4.67 12.18
CA LYS A 62 -5.44 -3.34 11.68
C LYS A 62 -6.10 -2.23 12.49
N TRP A 63 -7.38 -2.36 12.82
CA TRP A 63 -8.08 -1.37 13.64
C TRP A 63 -7.46 -1.28 15.03
N THR A 64 -7.13 -2.42 15.65
CA THR A 64 -6.44 -2.45 16.94
C THR A 64 -5.12 -1.67 16.88
N GLN A 65 -4.28 -1.91 15.86
CA GLN A 65 -3.02 -1.18 15.69
C GLN A 65 -3.23 0.33 15.56
N LEU A 66 -4.19 0.75 14.74
CA LEU A 66 -4.48 2.17 14.52
C LEU A 66 -5.05 2.84 15.78
N ALA A 67 -5.92 2.14 16.51
CA ALA A 67 -6.51 2.62 17.76
C ALA A 67 -5.45 2.76 18.86
N VAL A 68 -4.55 1.78 19.03
CA VAL A 68 -3.43 1.87 19.99
C VAL A 68 -2.54 3.08 19.66
N ARG A 69 -2.16 3.25 18.39
CA ARG A 69 -1.37 4.41 17.96
C ARG A 69 -2.10 5.73 18.19
N ALA A 70 -3.42 5.77 18.02
CA ALA A 70 -4.22 6.96 18.29
C ALA A 70 -4.23 7.30 19.78
N VAL A 71 -4.45 6.32 20.66
CA VAL A 71 -4.43 6.48 22.12
C VAL A 71 -3.06 6.94 22.62
N GLU A 72 -1.97 6.40 22.07
CA GLU A 72 -0.62 6.85 22.41
C GLU A 72 -0.39 8.32 22.06
N ARG A 73 -0.83 8.75 20.88
CA ARG A 73 -0.79 10.16 20.47
C ARG A 73 -1.67 11.05 21.34
N ASN A 74 -2.81 10.55 21.82
CA ASN A 74 -3.69 11.33 22.69
C ASN A 74 -3.03 11.74 24.01
N ARG A 75 -1.97 11.05 24.45
CA ARG A 75 -1.23 11.40 25.67
C ARG A 75 -0.56 12.77 25.60
N THR A 76 -0.24 13.25 24.39
CA THR A 76 0.41 14.55 24.18
C THR A 76 -0.59 15.70 24.03
N LEU A 77 -1.90 15.41 24.05
CA LEU A 77 -2.94 16.43 23.97
C LEU A 77 -3.05 17.23 25.28
N GLY A 78 -3.61 18.44 25.19
CA GLY A 78 -3.84 19.31 26.35
C GLY A 78 -4.76 18.67 27.39
N GLN A 79 -4.64 19.08 28.66
CA GLN A 79 -5.38 18.48 29.78
C GLN A 79 -6.91 18.55 29.64
N GLY A 80 -7.43 19.52 28.88
CA GLY A 80 -8.88 19.66 28.62
C GLY A 80 -9.38 18.92 27.37
N ASP A 81 -8.53 18.21 26.64
CA ASP A 81 -8.97 17.47 25.45
C ASP A 81 -9.64 16.15 25.86
N PRO A 82 -10.90 15.92 25.47
CA PRO A 82 -11.67 14.72 25.87
C PRO A 82 -11.03 13.42 25.35
N ARG A 83 -10.26 13.48 24.27
CA ARG A 83 -9.58 12.30 23.68
C ARG A 83 -8.47 11.75 24.57
N ARG A 84 -7.98 12.51 25.55
CA ARG A 84 -6.91 12.08 26.46
C ARG A 84 -7.34 10.93 27.38
N MET A 85 -8.64 10.81 27.66
CA MET A 85 -9.21 9.74 28.49
C MET A 85 -9.72 8.54 27.68
N VAL A 86 -9.62 8.59 26.36
CA VAL A 86 -10.09 7.52 25.49
C VAL A 86 -9.12 6.33 25.54
N ASN A 87 -9.67 5.13 25.67
CA ASN A 87 -8.94 3.88 25.56
C ASN A 87 -9.22 3.19 24.21
N THR A 88 -8.44 2.16 23.89
CA THR A 88 -8.56 1.40 22.64
C THR A 88 -9.97 0.79 22.49
N ASP A 89 -10.53 0.26 23.58
CA ASP A 89 -11.84 -0.39 23.57
C ASP A 89 -12.96 0.57 23.15
N MET A 90 -12.88 1.82 23.58
CA MET A 90 -13.85 2.87 23.22
C MET A 90 -13.74 3.24 21.73
N LEU A 91 -12.52 3.35 21.19
CA LEU A 91 -12.31 3.63 19.77
C LEU A 91 -12.85 2.51 18.86
N MET A 92 -12.77 1.27 19.33
CA MET A 92 -13.21 0.10 18.59
C MET A 92 -14.66 -0.30 18.90
N GLY A 93 -15.29 0.26 19.94
CA GLY A 93 -16.63 -0.13 20.38
C GLY A 93 -16.70 -1.57 20.91
N ILE A 94 -15.68 -1.99 21.65
CA ILE A 94 -15.60 -3.33 22.27
C ILE A 94 -15.71 -3.20 23.80
N GLY A 95 -15.79 -4.33 24.49
CA GLY A 95 -15.95 -4.37 25.95
C GLY A 95 -17.20 -3.60 26.41
N ASN A 96 -17.01 -2.61 27.28
CA ASN A 96 -18.11 -1.81 27.84
C ASN A 96 -18.75 -0.85 26.82
N TYR A 97 -18.19 -0.70 25.62
CA TYR A 97 -18.61 0.26 24.61
C TYR A 97 -19.36 -0.36 23.43
N THR A 98 -19.85 -1.60 23.56
CA THR A 98 -20.48 -2.36 22.47
C THR A 98 -21.85 -1.86 22.02
N ARG A 99 -22.57 -1.15 22.90
CA ARG A 99 -23.96 -0.76 22.61
C ARG A 99 -24.04 0.54 21.80
N ALA A 100 -24.82 0.53 20.71
CA ALA A 100 -24.98 1.66 19.81
C ALA A 100 -25.61 2.90 20.47
N ASP A 101 -26.49 2.71 21.46
CA ASP A 101 -27.10 3.80 22.23
C ASP A 101 -26.08 4.54 23.08
N GLY A 102 -25.17 3.80 23.73
CA GLY A 102 -24.06 4.38 24.49
C GLY A 102 -23.05 5.11 23.58
N GLN A 103 -22.82 4.61 22.37
CA GLN A 103 -21.93 5.25 21.40
C GLN A 103 -22.50 6.56 20.85
N ALA A 104 -23.82 6.69 20.69
CA ALA A 104 -24.44 7.90 20.16
C ALA A 104 -24.21 9.16 21.03
N GLY A 105 -23.81 8.99 22.30
CA GLY A 105 -23.46 10.07 23.21
C GLY A 105 -21.99 10.46 23.23
N PHE A 106 -21.14 9.89 22.35
CA PHE A 106 -19.72 10.24 22.32
C PHE A 106 -19.51 11.69 21.93
N GLU A 107 -18.50 12.33 22.52
CA GLU A 107 -18.10 13.67 22.13
C GLU A 107 -17.64 13.71 20.67
N PRO A 108 -17.90 14.79 19.91
CA PRO A 108 -17.61 14.85 18.48
C PRO A 108 -16.16 14.50 18.11
N LEU A 109 -15.19 14.94 18.91
CA LEU A 109 -13.76 14.64 18.69
C LEU A 109 -13.43 13.15 18.87
N ILE A 110 -14.13 12.48 19.78
CA ILE A 110 -13.97 11.04 20.02
C ILE A 110 -14.64 10.28 18.87
N GLN A 111 -15.85 10.69 18.48
CA GLN A 111 -16.56 10.13 17.33
C GLN A 111 -15.73 10.22 16.04
N GLU A 112 -15.13 11.38 15.77
CA GLU A 112 -14.26 11.58 14.61
C GLU A 112 -13.05 10.63 14.66
N GLN A 113 -12.41 10.49 15.82
CA GLN A 113 -11.25 9.59 15.98
C GLN A 113 -11.63 8.11 15.82
N CYS A 114 -12.79 7.69 16.34
CA CYS A 114 -13.34 6.35 16.10
C CYS A 114 -13.51 6.10 14.60
N GLN A 115 -14.14 7.03 13.90
CA GLN A 115 -14.40 6.91 12.46
C GLN A 115 -13.11 6.91 11.65
N GLN A 116 -12.17 7.80 11.93
CA GLN A 116 -10.88 7.86 11.24
C GLN A 116 -10.10 6.55 11.36
N THR A 117 -9.98 6.02 12.58
CA THR A 117 -9.24 4.76 12.82
C THR A 117 -9.94 3.56 12.19
N GLY A 118 -11.26 3.46 12.33
CA GLY A 118 -12.04 2.35 11.77
C GLY A 118 -12.12 2.37 10.25
N MET A 119 -12.29 3.54 9.64
CA MET A 119 -12.32 3.68 8.19
C MET A 119 -10.93 3.43 7.57
N ALA A 120 -9.86 3.91 8.21
CA ALA A 120 -8.51 3.60 7.78
C ALA A 120 -8.23 2.08 7.84
N ALA A 121 -8.75 1.37 8.84
CA ALA A 121 -8.64 -0.09 8.92
C ALA A 121 -9.44 -0.79 7.80
N LEU A 122 -10.67 -0.31 7.51
CA LEU A 122 -11.49 -0.83 6.40
C LEU A 122 -10.73 -0.72 5.07
N VAL A 123 -10.23 0.47 4.74
CA VAL A 123 -9.52 0.73 3.48
C VAL A 123 -8.25 -0.10 3.37
N GLN A 124 -7.44 -0.16 4.43
CA GLN A 124 -6.21 -0.98 4.42
C GLN A 124 -6.53 -2.47 4.23
N THR A 125 -7.61 -2.97 4.82
CA THR A 125 -8.00 -4.37 4.67
C THR A 125 -8.51 -4.64 3.26
N LEU A 126 -9.26 -3.72 2.65
CA LEU A 126 -9.69 -3.85 1.25
C LEU A 126 -8.49 -3.89 0.30
N GLN A 127 -7.48 -3.05 0.52
CA GLN A 127 -6.25 -3.05 -0.27
C GLN A 127 -5.50 -4.39 -0.16
N LEU A 128 -5.43 -4.97 1.05
CA LEU A 128 -4.79 -6.28 1.27
C LEU A 128 -5.60 -7.45 0.69
N ALA A 129 -6.94 -7.38 0.75
CA ALA A 129 -7.84 -8.40 0.22
C ALA A 129 -8.01 -8.30 -1.31
N THR A 130 -7.61 -7.17 -1.90
CA THR A 130 -7.55 -7.05 -3.36
C THR A 130 -6.35 -7.86 -3.83
N PRO A 131 -6.52 -8.80 -4.77
CA PRO A 131 -5.37 -9.43 -5.39
C PRO A 131 -4.50 -8.33 -5.99
N GLN A 132 -3.34 -8.06 -5.38
CA GLN A 132 -2.27 -7.42 -6.12
C GLN A 132 -1.91 -8.42 -7.22
N GLN A 133 -2.46 -8.21 -8.42
CA GLN A 133 -1.92 -8.88 -9.59
C GLN A 133 -0.46 -8.46 -9.64
N SER A 134 0.41 -9.37 -9.24
CA SER A 134 1.82 -9.24 -9.58
C SER A 134 1.87 -9.09 -11.10
N PHE A 135 2.51 -8.03 -11.59
CA PHE A 135 2.78 -7.89 -13.02
C PHE A 135 3.42 -9.16 -13.60
N ALA A 136 4.10 -9.96 -12.77
CA ALA A 136 4.70 -11.25 -13.16
C ALA A 136 3.69 -12.31 -13.61
N THR A 137 2.40 -12.16 -13.30
CA THR A 137 1.31 -13.06 -13.73
C THR A 137 0.59 -12.54 -14.98
N ILE A 138 0.91 -11.32 -15.44
CA ILE A 138 0.30 -10.72 -16.63
C ILE A 138 1.01 -11.30 -17.86
N VAL A 139 0.30 -12.19 -18.58
CA VAL A 139 0.77 -12.83 -19.80
C VAL A 139 -0.07 -12.32 -20.97
N GLN A 140 0.57 -11.94 -22.06
CA GLN A 140 -0.12 -11.49 -23.28
C GLN A 140 -1.02 -12.60 -23.80
N GLY A 141 -2.30 -12.29 -24.01
CA GLY A 141 -3.23 -13.24 -24.62
C GLY A 141 -2.82 -13.58 -26.06
N VAL A 142 -3.12 -14.80 -26.51
CA VAL A 142 -2.77 -15.27 -27.87
C VAL A 142 -3.35 -14.36 -28.97
N ASP A 143 -4.51 -13.77 -28.72
CA ASP A 143 -5.21 -12.86 -29.65
C ASP A 143 -5.13 -11.38 -29.23
N GLU A 144 -4.33 -11.04 -28.21
CA GLU A 144 -4.23 -9.68 -27.70
C GLU A 144 -3.19 -8.85 -28.48
N PRO A 145 -3.56 -7.70 -29.06
CA PRO A 145 -2.61 -6.81 -29.71
C PRO A 145 -1.54 -6.31 -28.73
N PHE A 146 -0.27 -6.41 -29.12
CA PHE A 146 0.88 -6.08 -28.28
C PHE A 146 0.80 -4.71 -27.61
N LEU A 147 0.33 -3.67 -28.31
CA LEU A 147 0.23 -2.31 -27.74
C LEU A 147 -0.85 -2.20 -26.66
N HIS A 148 -1.92 -2.98 -26.75
CA HIS A 148 -2.96 -3.04 -25.73
C HIS A 148 -2.41 -3.72 -24.47
N PHE A 149 -1.73 -4.86 -24.65
CA PHE A 149 -1.03 -5.57 -23.59
C PHE A 149 0.03 -4.69 -22.90
N ALA A 150 0.89 -4.03 -23.68
CA ALA A 150 1.96 -3.18 -23.15
C ALA A 150 1.40 -1.97 -22.38
N GLY A 151 0.31 -1.36 -22.86
CA GLY A 151 -0.37 -0.28 -22.15
C GLY A 151 -0.95 -0.75 -20.82
N TRP A 152 -1.58 -1.93 -20.79
CA TRP A 152 -2.13 -2.51 -19.57
C TRP A 152 -1.06 -2.95 -18.58
N LEU A 153 0.02 -3.58 -19.04
CA LEU A 153 1.17 -3.97 -18.23
C LEU A 153 1.86 -2.75 -17.61
N THR A 154 2.04 -1.68 -18.38
CA THR A 154 2.64 -0.43 -17.88
C THR A 154 1.78 0.19 -16.77
N ALA A 155 0.46 0.27 -16.98
CA ALA A 155 -0.46 0.77 -15.95
C ALA A 155 -0.49 -0.10 -14.68
N ALA A 156 -0.33 -1.42 -14.82
CA ALA A 156 -0.24 -2.34 -13.69
C ALA A 156 1.07 -2.16 -12.90
N VAL A 157 2.20 -1.97 -13.59
CA VAL A 157 3.51 -1.71 -12.97
C VAL A 157 3.53 -0.36 -12.24
N GLU A 158 3.03 0.70 -12.87
CA GLU A 158 2.94 2.04 -12.25
C GLU A 158 2.08 2.02 -10.97
N LYS A 159 0.97 1.28 -10.99
CA LYS A 159 0.11 1.11 -9.82
C LYS A 159 0.81 0.38 -8.66
N GLN A 160 1.67 -0.59 -8.96
CA GLN A 160 2.44 -1.30 -7.92
C GLN A 160 3.57 -0.45 -7.33
N ASP A 161 4.13 0.50 -8.08
CA ASP A 161 5.22 1.37 -7.62
C ASP A 161 4.72 2.52 -6.72
N GLU A 162 3.55 3.10 -7.03
CA GLU A 162 2.84 4.06 -6.17
C GLU A 162 2.50 3.48 -4.79
N ASP A 163 2.04 2.23 -4.74
CA ASP A 163 1.72 1.54 -3.48
C ASP A 163 2.98 1.23 -2.64
N ARG A 164 4.13 0.97 -3.29
CA ARG A 164 5.43 0.77 -2.62
C ARG A 164 6.03 2.04 -2.03
N LEU A 165 5.84 3.19 -2.68
CA LEU A 165 6.35 4.48 -2.20
C LEU A 165 5.68 4.99 -0.92
N ARG A 166 4.55 4.38 -0.48
CA ARG A 166 3.84 4.74 0.75
C ARG A 166 4.23 3.92 1.99
N GLU A 167 4.90 2.79 1.82
CA GLU A 167 5.17 1.87 2.95
C GLU A 167 6.62 1.84 3.44
N ASP A 168 7.61 2.42 2.74
CA ASP A 168 9.00 2.30 3.17
C ASP A 168 9.73 3.64 3.31
N GLY A 169 9.79 4.11 4.56
CA GLY A 169 10.83 5.03 5.01
C GLY A 169 12.13 4.27 5.20
N GLY A 170 12.78 3.92 4.09
CA GLY A 170 14.02 3.14 4.10
C GLY A 170 14.76 3.23 2.77
N PHE A 171 15.82 4.04 2.73
CA PHE A 171 16.83 4.09 1.66
C PHE A 171 16.35 4.51 0.24
N GLY A 172 16.23 5.82 0.02
CA GLY A 172 16.18 6.41 -1.32
C GLY A 172 16.28 7.94 -1.24
N SER A 173 17.15 8.55 -2.07
CA SER A 173 17.57 9.95 -2.01
C SER A 173 16.46 10.96 -1.68
N THR A 174 16.67 11.76 -0.63
CA THR A 174 15.87 12.94 -0.29
C THR A 174 15.95 13.99 -1.41
N GLY A 175 15.00 13.94 -2.33
CA GLY A 175 14.78 14.97 -3.33
C GLY A 175 13.43 14.77 -4.02
N PRO A 176 12.78 15.85 -4.49
CA PRO A 176 11.55 15.74 -5.26
C PRO A 176 11.77 14.86 -6.51
N PRO A 177 10.79 14.04 -6.91
CA PRO A 177 10.94 13.12 -8.04
C PRO A 177 11.27 13.91 -9.31
N GLN A 178 12.45 13.65 -9.88
CA GLN A 178 12.84 14.18 -11.18
C GLN A 178 12.62 13.11 -12.23
N VAL A 179 11.64 13.32 -13.10
CA VAL A 179 11.49 12.53 -14.33
C VAL A 179 12.62 12.95 -15.28
N ARG A 180 13.58 12.06 -15.51
CA ARG A 180 14.59 12.21 -16.56
C ARG A 180 14.37 11.14 -17.60
N TRP A 181 14.24 11.56 -18.86
CA TRP A 181 14.06 10.65 -19.99
C TRP A 181 15.24 9.68 -20.11
N THR A 182 14.93 8.40 -20.27
CA THR A 182 15.87 7.31 -20.57
C THR A 182 16.79 7.70 -21.72
N ALA A 183 18.09 7.78 -21.44
CA ALA A 183 19.10 7.83 -22.49
C ALA A 183 19.12 6.47 -23.19
N VAL A 184 18.96 6.45 -24.51
CA VAL A 184 19.19 5.25 -25.30
C VAL A 184 20.64 4.84 -25.07
N LEU A 185 20.85 3.67 -24.45
CA LEU A 185 22.18 3.07 -24.36
C LEU A 185 22.62 2.75 -25.78
N THR A 186 23.41 3.65 -26.38
CA THR A 186 24.10 3.38 -27.64
C THR A 186 25.14 2.28 -27.38
N LYS A 187 25.76 1.77 -28.44
CA LYS A 187 26.77 0.70 -28.37
C LYS A 187 28.00 1.05 -27.52
N ASP A 188 28.10 2.31 -27.10
CA ASP A 188 29.16 2.83 -26.27
C ASP A 188 28.86 2.58 -24.79
N ARG A 189 29.90 2.14 -24.06
CA ARG A 189 29.80 1.74 -22.66
C ARG A 189 29.31 2.95 -21.82
N PRO A 190 28.18 2.87 -21.09
CA PRO A 190 27.62 4.00 -20.38
C PRO A 190 28.42 4.26 -19.09
N GLU A 191 29.47 5.07 -19.19
CA GLU A 191 30.27 5.50 -18.05
C GLU A 191 29.79 6.90 -17.59
N THR A 192 29.57 7.07 -16.28
CA THR A 192 29.25 8.35 -15.65
C THR A 192 30.46 8.86 -14.88
N LEU A 193 30.78 10.13 -15.08
CA LEU A 193 31.80 10.83 -14.31
C LEU A 193 31.20 11.30 -12.97
N CYS A 194 31.63 10.69 -11.88
CA CYS A 194 31.32 11.12 -10.53
C CYS A 194 32.43 12.03 -10.02
N THR A 195 32.06 13.25 -9.64
CA THR A 195 32.97 14.20 -9.03
C THR A 195 32.73 14.22 -7.53
N VAL A 196 33.75 13.84 -6.76
CA VAL A 196 33.71 13.82 -5.30
C VAL A 196 34.55 15.00 -4.80
N SER A 197 33.91 16.01 -4.23
CA SER A 197 34.58 17.14 -3.61
C SER A 197 34.54 17.04 -2.09
N MET A 198 35.66 17.37 -1.44
CA MET A 198 35.79 17.34 0.01
C MET A 198 36.50 18.60 0.50
N VAL A 199 35.80 19.39 1.32
CA VAL A 199 36.29 20.69 1.81
C VAL A 199 37.46 20.47 2.77
N GLY A 200 38.62 21.03 2.43
CA GLY A 200 39.85 20.96 3.25
C GLY A 200 40.82 19.83 2.90
N ALA A 201 40.52 19.00 1.89
CA ALA A 201 41.45 18.00 1.37
C ALA A 201 42.29 18.56 0.20
N THR A 202 43.51 18.05 -0.01
CA THR A 202 44.34 18.36 -1.18
C THR A 202 44.63 17.08 -1.98
N PRO A 203 44.08 16.91 -3.19
CA PRO A 203 43.19 17.83 -3.92
C PRO A 203 41.76 17.86 -3.36
N SER A 204 41.10 19.01 -3.44
CA SER A 204 39.74 19.22 -2.91
C SER A 204 38.66 18.50 -3.72
N GLU A 205 39.02 17.91 -4.85
CA GLU A 205 38.10 17.29 -5.79
C GLU A 205 38.78 16.13 -6.52
N ILE A 206 38.08 14.99 -6.59
CA ILE A 206 38.53 13.76 -7.24
C ILE A 206 37.46 13.35 -8.25
N HIS A 207 37.89 13.01 -9.45
CA HIS A 207 37.01 12.61 -10.55
C HIS A 207 37.13 11.09 -10.76
N LEU A 208 36.00 10.38 -10.71
CA LEU A 208 35.92 8.93 -10.87
C LEU A 208 34.95 8.59 -12.01
N CYS A 209 35.39 7.86 -13.03
CA CYS A 209 34.48 7.29 -14.04
C CYS A 209 33.98 5.93 -13.55
N GLY A 210 32.66 5.76 -13.48
CA GLY A 210 32.01 4.50 -13.10
C GLY A 210 31.01 4.05 -14.16
N LEU A 211 30.87 2.74 -14.33
CA LEU A 211 29.83 2.19 -15.21
C LEU A 211 28.45 2.43 -14.58
N LEU A 212 27.47 2.85 -15.38
CA LEU A 212 26.06 2.91 -14.98
C LEU A 212 25.54 1.49 -14.76
N ASP A 213 25.44 1.08 -13.49
CA ASP A 213 24.82 -0.17 -13.09
C ASP A 213 23.30 -0.01 -13.01
N THR A 214 22.57 -0.83 -13.75
CA THR A 214 21.09 -0.84 -13.75
C THR A 214 20.52 -1.78 -12.69
N GLY A 215 21.34 -2.35 -11.79
CA GLY A 215 20.87 -3.15 -10.66
C GLY A 215 20.23 -4.47 -11.06
N ALA A 216 20.73 -5.12 -12.14
CA ALA A 216 20.27 -6.45 -12.53
C ALA A 216 21.06 -7.53 -11.79
N ASP A 217 20.39 -8.33 -10.95
CA ASP A 217 21.01 -9.42 -10.17
C ASP A 217 21.46 -10.63 -11.02
N VAL A 218 21.31 -10.57 -12.34
CA VAL A 218 21.71 -11.64 -13.27
C VAL A 218 22.37 -11.06 -14.51
N SER A 219 23.66 -11.34 -14.69
CA SER A 219 24.40 -11.03 -15.92
C SER A 219 24.55 -12.29 -16.77
N VAL A 220 23.96 -12.30 -17.97
CA VAL A 220 24.15 -13.39 -18.94
C VAL A 220 25.36 -13.09 -19.80
N LEU A 221 26.45 -13.84 -19.62
CA LEU A 221 27.66 -13.71 -20.43
C LEU A 221 27.69 -14.79 -21.53
N SER A 222 28.12 -14.41 -22.73
CA SER A 222 28.42 -15.37 -23.80
C SER A 222 29.59 -16.26 -23.40
N LEU A 223 29.50 -17.55 -23.69
CA LEU A 223 30.53 -18.54 -23.36
C LEU A 223 31.91 -18.19 -23.95
N ALA A 224 31.93 -17.49 -25.10
CA ALA A 224 33.17 -17.06 -25.75
C ALA A 224 33.96 -16.00 -24.96
N VAL A 225 33.31 -15.33 -24.00
CA VAL A 225 33.91 -14.28 -23.15
C VAL A 225 34.03 -14.76 -21.69
N TRP A 226 33.64 -16.01 -21.40
CA TRP A 226 33.74 -16.58 -20.06
C TRP A 226 35.21 -16.87 -19.70
N PRO A 227 35.69 -16.42 -18.52
CA PRO A 227 37.05 -16.73 -18.09
C PRO A 227 37.24 -18.26 -17.94
N PRO A 228 38.21 -18.88 -18.65
CA PRO A 228 38.35 -20.34 -18.66
C PRO A 228 38.71 -20.95 -17.30
N GLN A 229 39.23 -20.15 -16.38
CA GLN A 229 39.56 -20.55 -15.02
C GLN A 229 38.37 -20.54 -14.05
N TRP A 230 37.18 -20.09 -14.47
CA TRP A 230 35.99 -20.03 -13.62
C TRP A 230 35.09 -21.26 -13.81
N PRO A 231 34.64 -21.90 -12.72
CA PRO A 231 33.88 -23.15 -12.79
C PRO A 231 32.50 -22.91 -13.43
N LEU A 232 32.14 -23.76 -14.39
CA LEU A 232 30.78 -23.82 -14.93
C LEU A 232 29.96 -24.84 -14.13
N THR A 233 28.89 -24.39 -13.50
CA THR A 233 27.89 -25.27 -12.87
C THR A 233 26.70 -25.46 -13.79
N LEU A 234 26.29 -26.71 -14.03
CA LEU A 234 25.07 -27.04 -14.76
C LEU A 234 23.84 -26.49 -14.00
N ALA A 235 22.98 -25.76 -14.72
CA ALA A 235 21.73 -25.25 -14.15
C ALA A 235 20.84 -26.43 -13.73
N LYS A 236 20.33 -26.40 -12.48
CA LYS A 236 19.38 -27.40 -11.98
C LYS A 236 18.05 -27.25 -12.70
N THR A 237 17.75 -28.14 -13.64
CA THR A 237 16.40 -28.27 -14.21
C THR A 237 15.53 -29.09 -13.27
N SER A 238 14.63 -28.41 -12.53
CA SER A 238 13.50 -29.06 -11.87
C SER A 238 12.22 -28.39 -12.34
N SER A 239 11.74 -28.76 -13.53
CA SER A 239 10.33 -28.58 -13.89
C SER A 239 9.57 -29.82 -13.39
N ARG A 240 8.74 -29.66 -12.34
CA ARG A 240 7.73 -30.68 -12.02
C ARG A 240 6.62 -30.60 -13.07
N ALA A 241 6.33 -31.75 -13.66
CA ALA A 241 5.12 -32.01 -14.44
C ALA A 241 3.87 -31.98 -13.55
#